data_AF-A0A7L9AST6-F1
#
_entry.id   AF-A0A7L9AST6-F1
#
_cell.length_a   1.000
_cell.length_b   1.000
_cell.length_c   1.000
_cell.angle_alpha   90.00
_cell.angle_beta   90.00
_cell.angle_gamma   90.00
#
_symmetry.space_group_name_H-M   'P 1'
#
loop_
_entity.id
_entity.type
_entity.pdbx_description
1 polymer ?
#
loop_
_entity_poly.entity_id
_entity_poly.type
_entity_poly.pdbx_seq_one_letter_code
_entity_poly.pdbx_strand_id
1 'polypeptide(L)'
;DGSRVHPETYEWARKMAVDALEYEDEDANPAGALEEILEAPERLKDLDLDAFAEELERQGFGNKSITLYDIRAELNSRYKDLRVSYRSPTAEELFDMLTKESPESFFVGKMVLATVIGITHRKPQREMLDQANPVRNDETGLWECPFCHKNDFPELSEV
;
A
#
# COMPACT_ATOMS: atom_id res chain seq x y z
N ASP A 1 -24.79 14.75 -15.84
CA ASP A 1 -24.19 14.69 -14.49
C ASP A 1 -23.57 13.34 -14.12
N GLY A 2 -22.78 12.76 -15.03
CA GLY A 2 -22.07 11.51 -14.79
C GLY A 2 -20.59 11.68 -14.45
N SER A 3 -20.17 12.88 -14.05
CA SER A 3 -18.75 13.25 -13.93
C SER A 3 -18.51 14.33 -12.88
N ARG A 4 -17.25 14.48 -12.44
CA ARG A 4 -16.78 15.60 -11.60
C ARG A 4 -16.61 16.94 -12.34
N VAL A 5 -16.81 16.97 -13.65
CA VAL A 5 -16.79 18.23 -14.41
C VAL A 5 -17.86 19.17 -13.83
N HIS A 6 -17.45 20.39 -13.46
CA HIS A 6 -18.38 21.37 -12.89
C HIS A 6 -19.29 21.95 -13.99
N PRO A 7 -20.59 22.19 -13.74
CA PRO A 7 -21.50 22.72 -14.75
C PRO A 7 -21.04 24.02 -15.44
N GLU A 8 -20.29 24.87 -14.74
CA GLU A 8 -19.70 26.10 -15.33
C GLU A 8 -18.71 25.81 -16.47
N THR A 9 -18.17 24.60 -16.53
CA THR A 9 -17.16 24.16 -17.49
C THR A 9 -17.70 23.20 -18.55
N TYR A 10 -19.01 22.92 -18.54
CA TYR A 10 -19.62 22.02 -19.52
C TYR A 10 -19.46 22.52 -20.97
N GLU A 11 -19.40 23.83 -21.17
CA GLU A 11 -19.13 24.38 -22.50
C GLU A 11 -17.73 24.02 -23.00
N TRP A 12 -16.72 24.05 -22.12
CA TRP A 12 -15.35 23.67 -22.48
C TRP A 12 -15.24 22.19 -22.78
N ALA A 13 -15.91 21.33 -22.00
CA ALA A 13 -15.96 19.90 -22.30
C ALA A 13 -16.58 19.61 -23.68
N ARG A 14 -17.61 20.36 -24.08
CA ARG A 14 -18.22 20.24 -25.43
C ARG A 14 -17.29 20.76 -26.53
N LYS A 15 -16.64 21.91 -26.34
CA LYS A 15 -15.66 22.45 -27.31
C LYS A 15 -14.47 21.51 -27.50
N MET A 16 -13.91 21.00 -26.40
CA MET A 16 -12.86 19.98 -26.44
C MET A 16 -13.27 18.75 -27.24
N ALA A 17 -14.53 18.31 -27.12
CA ALA A 17 -15.03 17.17 -27.86
C ALA A 17 -15.18 17.45 -29.36
N VAL A 18 -15.68 18.63 -29.73
CA VAL A 18 -15.78 19.04 -31.15
C VAL A 18 -14.39 19.15 -31.78
N ASP A 19 -13.46 19.84 -31.12
CA ASP A 19 -12.10 20.05 -31.61
C ASP A 19 -11.33 18.73 -31.76
N ALA A 20 -11.45 17.82 -30.78
CA ALA A 20 -10.79 16.51 -30.84
C ALA A 20 -11.35 15.58 -31.93
N LEU A 21 -12.58 15.82 -32.39
CA LEU A 21 -13.21 15.05 -33.47
C LEU A 21 -12.99 15.69 -34.85
N GLU A 22 -12.39 16.88 -34.91
CA GLU A 22 -12.19 17.67 -36.14
C GLU A 22 -13.49 17.84 -36.95
N TYR A 23 -14.64 17.99 -36.27
CA TYR A 23 -15.90 18.23 -36.98
C TYR A 23 -15.87 19.57 -37.70
N GLU A 24 -16.24 19.55 -38.99
CA GLU A 24 -16.43 20.79 -39.76
C GLU A 24 -17.64 21.56 -39.19
N ASP A 25 -17.48 22.87 -39.01
CA ASP A 25 -18.37 23.76 -38.24
C ASP A 25 -19.86 23.74 -38.66
N GLU A 26 -20.21 23.27 -39.86
CA GLU A 26 -21.59 23.27 -40.36
C GLU A 26 -22.47 22.12 -39.81
N ASP A 27 -21.86 21.02 -39.32
CA ASP A 27 -22.59 19.83 -38.79
C ASP A 27 -22.29 19.51 -37.31
N ALA A 28 -21.50 20.35 -36.63
CA ALA A 28 -21.04 20.09 -35.26
C ALA A 28 -22.20 20.15 -34.24
N ASN A 29 -22.76 19.01 -33.87
CA ASN A 29 -23.63 18.85 -32.70
C ASN A 29 -22.77 18.65 -31.45
N PRO A 30 -22.61 19.66 -30.57
CA PRO A 30 -21.67 19.57 -29.44
C PRO A 30 -22.09 18.53 -28.39
N ALA A 31 -23.38 18.18 -28.32
CA ALA A 31 -23.86 17.11 -27.47
C ALA A 31 -23.52 15.72 -28.04
N GLY A 32 -23.63 15.55 -29.35
CA GLY A 32 -23.26 14.32 -30.05
C GLY A 32 -21.76 14.07 -30.03
N ALA A 33 -20.95 15.10 -30.25
CA ALA A 33 -19.50 15.04 -30.12
C ALA A 33 -19.07 14.57 -28.73
N LEU A 34 -19.72 15.09 -27.68
CA LEU A 34 -19.43 14.69 -26.32
C LEU A 34 -19.81 13.22 -26.05
N GLU A 35 -20.94 12.76 -26.57
CA GLU A 35 -21.36 11.36 -26.46
C GLU A 35 -20.37 10.42 -27.16
N GLU A 36 -19.89 10.79 -28.34
CA GLU A 36 -18.86 10.04 -29.06
C GLU A 36 -17.52 9.99 -28.33
N ILE A 37 -17.09 11.10 -27.73
CA ILE A 37 -15.89 11.13 -26.86
C ILE A 37 -16.07 10.24 -25.62
N LEU A 38 -17.28 10.13 -25.07
CA LEU A 38 -17.53 9.24 -23.93
C LEU A 38 -17.44 7.75 -24.33
N GLU A 39 -17.71 7.41 -25.58
CA GLU A 39 -17.52 6.06 -26.15
C GLU A 39 -16.06 5.81 -26.57
N ALA A 40 -15.36 6.84 -27.06
CA ALA A 40 -13.99 6.78 -27.57
C ALA A 40 -13.07 7.87 -26.93
N PRO A 41 -12.81 7.80 -25.62
CA PRO A 41 -12.10 8.87 -24.90
C PRO A 41 -10.62 9.01 -25.27
N GLU A 42 -10.04 8.03 -25.94
CA GLU A 42 -8.68 8.09 -26.47
C GLU A 42 -8.50 9.18 -27.53
N ARG A 43 -9.57 9.63 -28.19
CA ARG A 43 -9.51 10.71 -29.20
C ARG A 43 -9.12 12.06 -28.60
N LEU A 44 -9.30 12.25 -27.29
CA LEU A 44 -8.82 13.43 -26.57
C LEU A 44 -7.28 13.46 -26.36
N LYS A 45 -6.55 12.38 -26.69
CA LYS A 45 -5.09 12.32 -26.47
C LYS A 45 -4.31 13.22 -27.41
N ASP A 46 -4.80 13.37 -28.63
CA ASP A 46 -4.13 14.13 -29.70
C ASP A 46 -4.46 15.63 -29.63
N LEU A 47 -5.42 16.03 -28.78
CA LEU A 47 -5.77 17.42 -28.53
C LEU A 47 -4.69 18.13 -27.69
N ASP A 48 -4.13 19.20 -28.24
CA ASP A 48 -3.18 20.08 -27.55
C ASP A 48 -3.92 21.01 -26.58
N LEU A 49 -3.98 20.58 -25.30
CA LEU A 49 -4.66 21.34 -24.24
C LEU A 49 -3.91 22.61 -23.84
N ASP A 50 -2.60 22.67 -24.05
CA ASP A 50 -1.81 23.85 -23.71
C ASP A 50 -2.11 24.97 -24.70
N ALA A 51 -2.12 24.66 -26.00
CA ALA A 51 -2.55 25.60 -27.03
C ALA A 51 -4.01 26.07 -26.84
N PHE A 52 -4.91 25.15 -26.49
CA PHE A 52 -6.31 25.48 -26.19
C PHE A 52 -6.42 26.40 -24.96
N ALA A 53 -5.63 26.16 -23.91
CA ALA A 53 -5.60 27.00 -22.71
C ALA A 53 -5.08 28.41 -23.02
N GLU A 54 -4.02 28.54 -23.82
CA GLU A 54 -3.47 29.83 -24.26
C GLU A 54 -4.52 30.65 -25.02
N GLU A 55 -5.29 29.99 -25.91
CA GLU A 55 -6.33 30.65 -26.67
C GLU A 55 -7.50 31.12 -25.76
N LEU A 56 -7.91 30.31 -24.78
CA LEU A 56 -8.91 30.74 -23.79
C LEU A 56 -8.43 31.92 -22.94
N GLU A 57 -7.17 31.92 -22.54
CA GLU A 57 -6.58 33.03 -21.78
C GLU A 57 -6.53 34.31 -22.62
N ARG A 58 -6.15 34.21 -23.91
CA ARG A 58 -6.16 35.33 -24.87
C ARG A 58 -7.55 35.92 -25.08
N GLN A 59 -8.59 35.09 -25.06
CA GLN A 59 -9.99 35.52 -25.16
C GLN A 59 -10.54 36.12 -23.84
N GLY A 60 -9.75 36.13 -22.76
CA GLY A 60 -10.12 36.74 -21.48
C GLY A 60 -10.87 35.82 -20.52
N PHE A 61 -10.90 34.51 -20.76
CA PHE A 61 -11.50 33.53 -19.84
C PHE A 61 -10.57 33.14 -18.68
N GLY A 62 -9.34 33.69 -18.68
CA GLY A 62 -8.30 33.39 -17.70
C GLY A 62 -7.62 32.04 -17.95
N ASN A 63 -6.65 31.70 -17.11
CA ASN A 63 -5.91 30.47 -17.24
C ASN A 63 -6.77 29.26 -16.83
N LYS A 64 -7.07 28.38 -17.79
CA LYS A 64 -7.89 27.16 -17.60
C LYS A 64 -7.11 25.87 -17.82
N SER A 65 -5.78 25.92 -17.90
CA SER A 65 -4.91 24.76 -18.19
C SER A 65 -5.27 23.54 -17.34
N ILE A 66 -5.17 23.66 -16.00
CA ILE A 66 -5.49 22.59 -15.04
C ILE A 66 -6.92 22.08 -15.23
N THR A 67 -7.88 22.99 -15.38
CA THR A 67 -9.29 22.64 -15.57
C THR A 67 -9.51 21.78 -16.83
N LEU A 68 -8.83 22.08 -17.94
CA LEU A 68 -8.94 21.31 -19.17
C LEU A 68 -8.34 19.90 -19.01
N TYR A 69 -7.20 19.79 -18.31
CA TYR A 69 -6.62 18.49 -17.98
C TYR A 69 -7.54 17.65 -17.08
N ASP A 70 -8.17 18.28 -16.08
CA ASP A 70 -9.14 17.62 -15.20
C ASP A 70 -10.38 17.15 -15.98
N ILE A 71 -10.88 17.98 -16.91
CA ILE A 71 -11.98 17.61 -17.81
C ILE A 71 -11.58 16.40 -18.66
N ARG A 72 -10.40 16.43 -19.30
CA ARG A 72 -9.91 15.30 -20.12
C ARG A 72 -9.81 14.01 -19.29
N ALA A 73 -9.24 14.09 -18.10
CA ALA A 73 -9.10 12.95 -17.21
C ALA A 73 -10.46 12.37 -16.80
N GLU A 74 -11.43 13.23 -16.51
CA GLU A 74 -12.77 12.84 -16.10
C GLU A 74 -13.61 12.28 -17.25
N LEU A 75 -13.49 12.83 -18.47
CA LEU A 75 -14.11 12.24 -19.67
C LEU A 75 -13.50 10.87 -20.01
N ASN A 76 -12.20 10.69 -19.78
CA ASN A 76 -11.53 9.41 -19.99
C ASN A 76 -11.93 8.34 -18.97
N SER A 77 -12.15 8.73 -17.71
CA SER A 77 -12.55 7.81 -16.65
C SER A 77 -13.44 8.51 -15.63
N ARG A 78 -14.74 8.47 -15.89
CA ARG A 78 -15.77 9.11 -15.04
C ARG A 78 -15.69 8.62 -13.59
N TYR A 79 -15.66 9.57 -12.67
CA TYR A 79 -15.54 9.36 -11.23
C TYR A 79 -14.38 8.48 -10.79
N LYS A 80 -13.30 8.38 -11.58
CA LYS A 80 -12.13 7.56 -11.23
C LYS A 80 -11.67 7.87 -9.80
N ASP A 81 -11.43 6.83 -9.01
CA ASP A 81 -10.85 7.00 -7.69
C ASP A 81 -9.38 7.39 -7.84
N LEU A 82 -9.06 8.60 -7.39
CA LEU A 82 -7.69 9.16 -7.43
C LEU A 82 -6.91 8.85 -6.16
N ARG A 83 -7.52 8.16 -5.18
CA ARG A 83 -6.82 7.75 -3.96
C ARG A 83 -5.76 6.71 -4.29
N VAL A 84 -4.65 6.78 -3.56
CA VAL A 84 -3.68 5.69 -3.55
C VAL A 84 -4.37 4.42 -3.08
N SER A 85 -4.12 3.30 -3.78
CA SER A 85 -4.68 2.02 -3.40
C SER A 85 -4.30 1.69 -1.97
N TYR A 86 -5.24 1.11 -1.22
CA TYR A 86 -4.99 0.66 0.13
C TYR A 86 -3.81 -0.32 0.15
N ARG A 87 -2.85 -0.08 1.04
CA ARG A 87 -1.73 -0.99 1.34
C ARG A 87 -1.78 -1.37 2.80
N SER A 88 -1.67 -2.67 3.07
CA SER A 88 -1.45 -3.14 4.44
C SER A 88 -0.07 -2.68 4.95
N PRO A 89 0.08 -2.43 6.26
CA PRO A 89 1.37 -2.11 6.84
C PRO A 89 2.40 -3.22 6.59
N THR A 90 3.63 -2.83 6.33
CA THR A 90 4.81 -3.71 6.23
C THR A 90 5.22 -4.24 7.61
N ALA A 91 6.12 -5.23 7.64
CA ALA A 91 6.63 -5.75 8.91
C ALA A 91 7.32 -4.67 9.75
N GLU A 92 8.11 -3.77 9.13
CA GLU A 92 8.73 -2.64 9.85
C GLU A 92 7.69 -1.65 10.36
N GLU A 93 6.71 -1.27 9.52
CA GLU A 93 5.62 -0.37 9.94
C GLU A 93 4.79 -0.98 11.06
N LEU A 94 4.49 -2.29 11.01
CA LEU A 94 3.80 -3.00 12.10
C LEU A 94 4.62 -2.99 13.38
N PHE A 95 5.93 -3.24 13.28
CA PHE A 95 6.82 -3.22 14.44
C PHE A 95 6.82 -1.84 15.10
N ASP A 96 6.96 -0.77 14.32
CA ASP A 96 6.87 0.61 14.83
C ASP A 96 5.49 0.91 15.43
N MET A 97 4.40 0.56 14.72
CA MET A 97 3.04 0.78 15.22
C MET A 97 2.81 0.13 16.60
N LEU A 98 3.30 -1.10 16.79
CA LEU A 98 3.11 -1.91 17.99
C LEU A 98 4.07 -1.53 19.14
N THR A 99 5.32 -1.21 18.83
CA THR A 99 6.38 -1.02 19.83
C THR A 99 6.77 0.44 20.05
N LYS A 100 6.41 1.33 19.10
CA LYS A 100 6.89 2.71 18.98
C LYS A 100 8.39 2.82 18.77
N GLU A 101 9.01 1.77 18.25
CA GLU A 101 10.42 1.74 17.89
C GLU A 101 10.58 1.91 16.37
N SER A 102 11.44 2.83 15.97
CA SER A 102 11.76 3.12 14.57
C SER A 102 13.17 2.64 14.22
N PRO A 103 13.59 2.63 12.95
CA PRO A 103 14.97 2.29 12.57
C PRO A 103 16.04 3.18 13.23
N GLU A 104 15.69 4.36 13.73
CA GLU A 104 16.59 5.22 14.50
C GLU A 104 16.76 4.73 15.96
N SER A 105 15.72 4.14 16.54
CA SER A 105 15.70 3.67 17.93
C SER A 105 15.91 2.15 18.07
N PHE A 106 15.70 1.36 17.03
CA PHE A 106 15.92 -0.09 17.06
C PHE A 106 16.35 -0.60 15.68
N PHE A 107 17.65 -0.89 15.54
CA PHE A 107 18.26 -1.31 14.27
C PHE A 107 19.23 -2.47 14.45
N VAL A 108 19.56 -3.13 13.32
CA VAL A 108 20.51 -4.26 13.30
C VAL A 108 21.87 -3.82 13.82
N GLY A 109 22.34 -4.49 14.88
CA GLY A 109 23.61 -4.17 15.55
C GLY A 109 23.48 -3.20 16.71
N LYS A 110 22.29 -2.68 17.03
CA LYS A 110 22.07 -1.88 18.23
C LYS A 110 22.23 -2.75 19.50
N MET A 111 23.02 -2.27 20.46
CA MET A 111 23.10 -2.86 21.79
C MET A 111 21.86 -2.46 22.61
N VAL A 112 21.17 -3.44 23.17
CA VAL A 112 19.95 -3.24 23.98
C VAL A 112 20.07 -3.95 25.32
N LEU A 113 19.39 -3.41 26.34
CA LEU A 113 19.23 -4.07 27.62
C LEU A 113 18.00 -4.97 27.56
N ALA A 114 18.11 -6.20 28.05
CA ALA A 114 17.02 -7.17 28.10
C ALA A 114 17.02 -7.92 29.43
N THR A 115 15.84 -8.38 29.85
CA THR A 115 15.67 -9.20 31.05
C THR A 115 15.42 -10.64 30.66
N VAL A 116 16.12 -11.58 31.28
CA VAL A 116 15.88 -13.02 31.08
C VAL A 116 14.54 -13.40 31.71
N ILE A 117 13.58 -13.80 30.87
CA ILE A 117 12.23 -14.21 31.31
C ILE A 117 12.05 -15.73 31.40
N GLY A 118 12.96 -16.51 30.81
CA GLY A 118 12.87 -17.96 30.80
C GLY A 118 14.16 -18.60 30.26
N ILE A 119 14.44 -19.81 30.72
CA ILE A 119 15.56 -20.62 30.27
C ILE A 119 14.99 -21.90 29.69
N THR A 120 15.25 -22.13 28.41
CA THR A 120 14.88 -23.37 27.73
C THR A 120 16.15 -24.13 27.38
N HIS A 121 16.17 -25.40 27.73
CA HIS A 121 17.27 -26.29 27.40
C HIS A 121 17.08 -26.84 25.99
N ARG A 122 18.14 -26.77 25.17
CA ARG A 122 18.12 -27.33 23.82
C ARG A 122 17.89 -28.83 23.91
N LYS A 123 17.00 -29.37 23.07
CA LYS A 123 16.80 -30.82 23.00
C LYS A 123 18.13 -31.49 22.64
N PRO A 124 18.65 -32.41 23.48
CA PRO A 124 19.90 -33.10 23.19
C PRO A 124 19.78 -33.93 21.91
N GLN A 125 20.91 -34.07 21.20
CA GLN A 125 21.00 -34.99 20.07
C GLN A 125 20.97 -36.44 20.57
N ARG A 126 20.60 -37.38 19.70
CA ARG A 126 20.45 -38.80 20.08
C ARG A 126 21.71 -39.38 20.71
N GLU A 127 22.88 -39.07 20.15
CA GLU A 127 24.18 -39.52 20.67
C GLU A 127 24.47 -38.99 22.09
N MET A 128 23.97 -37.80 22.42
CA MET A 128 24.10 -37.24 23.77
C MET A 128 23.15 -37.92 24.76
N LEU A 129 21.96 -38.34 24.31
CA LEU A 129 21.02 -39.11 25.12
C LEU A 129 21.61 -40.47 25.49
N ASP A 130 22.28 -41.14 24.55
CA ASP A 130 22.92 -42.43 24.78
C ASP A 130 24.07 -42.34 25.80
N GLN A 131 24.64 -41.14 26.00
CA GLN A 131 25.69 -40.84 26.98
C GLN A 131 25.18 -40.10 28.22
N ALA A 132 23.86 -39.93 28.35
CA ALA A 132 23.26 -39.21 29.47
C ALA A 132 23.44 -39.99 30.76
N ASN A 133 23.86 -39.30 31.83
CA ASN A 133 23.96 -39.89 33.15
C ASN A 133 23.14 -39.08 34.17
N PRO A 134 21.84 -39.38 34.31
CA PRO A 134 21.00 -38.78 35.35
C PRO A 134 21.54 -39.04 36.75
N VAL A 135 21.37 -38.05 37.63
CA VAL A 135 21.84 -38.14 39.02
C VAL A 135 20.64 -38.22 39.95
N ARG A 136 20.67 -39.13 40.93
CA ARG A 136 19.64 -39.20 41.97
C ARG A 136 20.03 -38.30 43.13
N ASN A 137 19.11 -37.43 43.54
CA ASN A 137 19.30 -36.59 44.72
C ASN A 137 19.07 -37.41 46.00
N ASP A 138 20.06 -37.42 46.90
CA ASP A 138 20.01 -38.21 48.13
C ASP A 138 19.02 -37.69 49.17
N GLU A 139 18.69 -36.39 49.13
CA GLU A 139 17.77 -35.74 50.09
C GLU A 139 16.31 -35.92 49.68
N THR A 140 15.99 -35.75 48.39
CA THR A 140 14.61 -35.87 47.87
C THR A 140 14.29 -37.27 47.36
N GLY A 141 15.31 -38.06 47.02
CA GLY A 141 15.16 -39.37 46.40
C GLY A 141 14.70 -39.33 44.93
N LEU A 142 14.63 -38.15 44.31
CA LEU A 142 14.19 -37.95 42.93
C LEU A 142 15.40 -37.85 41.98
N TRP A 143 15.19 -38.19 40.71
CA TRP A 143 16.20 -38.11 39.66
C TRP A 143 16.23 -36.74 39.00
N GLU A 144 17.42 -36.30 38.61
CA GLU A 144 17.67 -35.06 37.87
C GLU A 144 18.14 -35.35 36.44
N CYS A 145 17.48 -34.72 35.47
CA CYS A 145 17.87 -34.76 34.06
C CYS A 145 19.12 -33.89 33.83
N PRO A 146 20.21 -34.43 33.27
CA PRO A 146 21.47 -33.69 33.10
C PRO A 146 21.41 -32.62 32.00
N PHE A 147 20.33 -32.56 31.22
CA PHE A 147 20.16 -31.59 30.14
C PHE A 147 19.20 -30.46 30.48
N CYS A 148 18.09 -30.77 31.15
CA CYS A 148 17.07 -29.78 31.50
C CYS A 148 16.99 -29.44 32.98
N HIS A 149 17.80 -30.09 33.83
CA HIS A 149 17.90 -29.89 35.28
C HIS A 149 16.56 -30.01 36.03
N LYS A 150 15.54 -30.58 35.39
CA LYS A 150 14.34 -31.04 36.09
C LYS A 150 14.73 -32.17 37.03
N ASN A 151 14.32 -32.05 38.29
CA ASN A 151 14.73 -32.91 39.39
C ASN A 151 13.54 -33.56 40.13
N ASP A 152 12.41 -33.66 39.44
CA ASP A 152 11.14 -34.12 39.96
C ASP A 152 10.75 -35.54 39.50
N PHE A 153 11.69 -36.29 38.92
CA PHE A 153 11.44 -37.63 38.36
C PHE A 153 11.53 -38.73 39.44
N PRO A 154 10.45 -39.50 39.70
CA PRO A 154 10.49 -40.61 40.65
C PRO A 154 11.36 -41.78 40.20
N GLU A 155 11.39 -42.07 38.89
CA GLU A 155 12.08 -43.22 38.30
C GLU A 155 13.07 -42.80 37.19
N LEU A 156 14.18 -43.54 37.04
CA LEU A 156 15.21 -43.25 36.02
C LEU A 156 14.68 -43.33 34.58
N SER A 157 13.70 -44.19 34.31
CA SER A 157 13.09 -44.34 32.99
C SER A 157 12.23 -43.16 32.56
N GLU A 158 11.87 -42.29 33.50
CA GLU A 158 11.06 -41.09 33.23
C GLU A 158 11.91 -39.85 32.92
N VAL A 159 13.24 -39.95 33.08
CA VAL A 159 14.22 -38.85 32.91
C VAL A 159 14.53 -38.55 31.44
#